data_AF-A0A972REK8-F1
#
_entry.id   AF-A0A972REK8-F1
#
_cell.length_a   1.000
_cell.length_b   1.000
_cell.length_c   1.000
_cell.angle_alpha   90.00
_cell.angle_beta   90.00
_cell.angle_gamma   90.00
#
_symmetry.space_group_name_H-M   'P 1'
#
loop_
_entity.id
_entity.type
_entity.pdbx_description
1 polymer ?
#
loop_
_entity_poly.entity_id
_entity_poly.type
_entity_poly.pdbx_seq_one_letter_code
_entity_poly.pdbx_strand_id
1 'polypeptide(L)' 'GIHELVFSPINTATLTLIEKSVREAITEWEPRVEVVNVEVSTEEIDEGKVLVKIDYRIRSTNNRSNLVYPFYLKEA' A
#
# COMPACT_ATOMS: atom_id res chain seq x y z
N GLY A 1 4.07 27.38 -11.47
CA GLY A 1 4.10 26.84 -10.10
C GLY A 1 2.71 26.67 -9.57
N ILE A 2 1.97 25.66 -10.07
CA ILE A 2 0.69 25.20 -9.50
C ILE A 2 0.67 23.69 -9.23
N HIS A 3 1.76 22.97 -9.56
CA HIS A 3 1.89 21.55 -9.20
C HIS A 3 2.23 21.36 -7.72
N GLU A 4 2.77 22.36 -7.02
CA GLU A 4 3.16 22.23 -5.61
C GLU A 4 1.97 22.17 -4.62
N LEU A 5 0.73 22.37 -5.08
CA LEU A 5 -0.46 22.36 -4.23
C LEU A 5 -1.31 21.08 -4.36
N VAL A 6 -1.08 20.24 -5.38
CA VAL A 6 -1.78 18.95 -5.52
C VAL A 6 -1.17 17.88 -4.58
N PHE A 7 0.01 18.16 -4.05
CA PHE A 7 0.73 17.34 -3.05
C PHE A 7 0.45 17.76 -1.60
N SER A 8 -0.58 18.58 -1.37
CA SER A 8 -1.03 18.92 -0.02
C SER A 8 -1.47 17.65 0.69
N PRO A 9 -0.93 17.40 1.88
CA PRO A 9 -0.22 16.17 2.21
C PRO A 9 -1.07 14.95 1.86
N ILE A 10 -0.48 13.94 1.23
CA ILE A 10 -0.93 12.58 1.52
C ILE A 10 -0.84 12.46 3.04
N ASN A 11 -1.99 12.65 3.69
CA ASN A 11 -2.08 12.71 5.13
C ASN A 11 -1.57 11.35 5.59
N THR A 12 -0.56 11.33 6.45
CA THR A 12 -0.06 10.09 7.04
C THR A 12 -1.22 9.25 7.59
N ALA A 13 -2.29 9.89 8.05
CA ALA A 13 -3.56 9.26 8.42
C ALA A 13 -4.21 8.46 7.28
N THR A 14 -4.24 8.98 6.06
CA THR A 14 -4.75 8.27 4.86
C THR A 14 -3.86 7.08 4.53
N LEU A 15 -2.53 7.23 4.60
CA LEU A 15 -1.59 6.12 4.39
C LEU A 15 -1.81 5.01 5.41
N THR A 16 -1.87 5.37 6.70
CA THR A 16 -2.13 4.41 7.78
C THR A 16 -3.49 3.73 7.61
N LEU A 17 -4.51 4.45 7.14
CA LEU A 17 -5.82 3.87 6.86
C LEU A 17 -5.73 2.84 5.71
N ILE A 18 -5.03 3.16 4.63
CA ILE A 18 -4.79 2.25 3.51
C ILE A 18 -4.03 1.00 3.99
N GLU A 19 -2.93 1.17 4.73
CA GLU A 19 -2.15 0.05 5.28
C GLU A 19 -3.02 -0.86 6.14
N LYS A 20 -3.83 -0.27 7.02
CA LYS A 20 -4.74 -1.01 7.91
C LYS A 20 -5.81 -1.75 7.10
N SER A 21 -6.48 -1.08 6.16
CA SER A 21 -7.52 -1.71 5.33
C SER A 21 -6.97 -2.82 4.47
N VAL A 22 -5.77 -2.65 3.87
CA VAL A 22 -5.10 -3.71 3.09
C VAL A 22 -4.76 -4.90 3.97
N ARG A 23 -4.21 -4.65 5.17
CA ARG A 23 -3.89 -5.71 6.13
C ARG A 23 -5.12 -6.49 6.59
N GLU A 24 -6.20 -5.78 6.92
CA GLU A 24 -7.47 -6.39 7.33
C GLU A 24 -8.07 -7.21 6.19
N ALA A 25 -8.14 -6.66 4.98
CA ALA A 25 -8.65 -7.37 3.82
C ALA A 25 -7.86 -8.65 3.51
N ILE A 26 -6.53 -8.62 3.52
CA ILE A 26 -5.73 -9.83 3.28
C ILE A 26 -5.93 -10.85 4.39
N THR A 27 -6.02 -10.40 5.65
CA THR A 27 -6.22 -11.31 6.79
C THR A 27 -7.61 -11.97 6.76
N GLU A 28 -8.63 -11.23 6.33
CA GLU A 28 -10.01 -11.72 6.23
C GLU A 28 -10.21 -12.65 5.02
N TRP A 29 -9.69 -12.26 3.86
CA TRP A 29 -9.96 -12.95 2.60
C TRP A 29 -8.90 -14.00 2.24
N GLU A 30 -7.68 -13.92 2.77
CA GLU A 30 -6.57 -14.81 2.45
C GLU A 30 -5.89 -15.42 3.69
N PRO A 31 -6.54 -16.40 4.36
CA PRO A 31 -6.00 -17.03 5.58
C PRO A 31 -4.72 -17.86 5.36
N ARG A 32 -4.35 -18.09 4.09
CA ARG A 32 -3.16 -18.84 3.68
C ARG A 32 -1.87 -18.03 3.84
N VAL A 33 -1.98 -16.71 3.86
CA VAL A 33 -0.85 -15.79 4.02
C VAL A 33 -0.98 -15.02 5.34
N GLU A 34 0.15 -14.61 5.88
CA GLU A 34 0.25 -13.75 7.04
C GLU A 34 0.95 -12.47 6.61
N VAL A 35 0.27 -11.34 6.72
CA VAL A 35 0.85 -10.04 6.42
C VAL A 35 1.88 -9.70 7.50
N VAL A 36 3.13 -9.54 7.08
CA VAL A 36 4.26 -9.18 7.95
C VAL A 36 4.41 -7.67 8.00
N ASN A 37 4.35 -7.01 6.84
CA ASN A 37 4.47 -5.57 6.73
C ASN A 37 3.62 -5.05 5.56
N VAL A 38 3.11 -3.84 5.70
CA VAL A 38 2.48 -3.09 4.60
C VAL A 38 3.09 -1.71 4.65
N GLU A 39 3.70 -1.28 3.57
CA GLU A 39 4.32 0.02 3.43
C GLU A 39 3.75 0.70 2.19
N VAL A 40 3.31 1.94 2.35
CA VAL A 40 2.82 2.74 1.24
C VAL A 40 3.89 3.76 0.87
N SER A 41 4.50 3.56 -0.30
CA SER A 41 5.49 4.46 -0.86
C SER A 41 4.83 5.50 -1.75
N THR A 42 5.15 6.76 -1.50
CA THR A 42 4.78 7.92 -2.30
C THR A 42 5.90 8.33 -3.26
N GLU A 43 6.84 7.43 -3.57
CA GLU A 43 7.97 7.71 -4.46
C GLU A 43 7.53 8.15 -5.87
N GLU A 44 6.42 7.62 -6.38
CA GLU A 44 5.85 7.99 -7.70
C GLU A 44 4.62 8.90 -7.58
N ILE A 45 4.45 9.59 -6.44
CA ILE A 45 3.30 10.47 -6.23
C ILE A 45 3.25 11.60 -7.25
N ASP A 46 4.42 12.10 -7.67
CA ASP A 46 4.56 13.14 -8.71
C ASP A 46 3.99 12.69 -10.06
N GLU A 47 3.93 11.38 -10.30
CA GLU A 47 3.30 10.78 -11.48
C GLU A 47 1.82 10.39 -11.24
N GLY A 48 1.25 10.78 -10.10
CA GLY A 48 -0.09 10.40 -9.67
C GLY A 48 -0.19 8.92 -9.29
N LYS A 49 0.89 8.32 -8.78
CA LYS A 49 0.95 6.91 -8.41
C LYS A 49 1.39 6.72 -6.97
N VAL A 50 0.86 5.69 -6.33
CA VAL A 50 1.25 5.28 -4.98
C VAL A 50 1.57 3.81 -5.02
N LEU A 51 2.76 3.44 -4.54
CA LEU A 51 3.21 2.05 -4.55
C LEU A 51 2.92 1.43 -3.19
N VAL A 52 2.05 0.43 -3.15
CA VAL A 52 1.77 -0.33 -1.93
C VAL A 52 2.63 -1.58 -1.94
N LYS A 53 3.62 -1.63 -1.04
CA LYS A 53 4.52 -2.76 -0.82
C LYS A 53 3.95 -3.61 0.32
N ILE A 54 3.70 -4.88 0.06
CA ILE A 54 3.12 -5.81 1.01
C ILE A 54 4.09 -6.96 1.20
N ASP A 55 4.69 -7.05 2.38
CA ASP A 55 5.45 -8.22 2.79
C ASP A 55 4.53 -9.20 3.48
N TYR A 56 4.49 -10.42 2.98
CA TYR A 56 3.68 -11.48 3.55
C TYR A 56 4.46 -12.79 3.61
N ARG A 57 3.98 -13.67 4.47
CA ARG A 57 4.51 -15.00 4.66
C ARG A 57 3.45 -16.03 4.32
N ILE A 58 3.78 -16.98 3.45
CA ILE A 58 2.89 -18.09 3.15
C ILE A 58 2.97 -19.07 4.31
N ARG A 59 1.85 -19.29 5.01
CA ARG A 59 1.83 -20.15 6.22
C ARG A 59 2.21 -21.60 5.92
N SER A 60 1.86 -22.09 4.74
CA SER A 60 2.11 -23.49 4.33
C SER A 60 3.57 -23.80 4.05
N THR A 61 4.33 -22.86 3.50
CA THR A 61 5.74 -23.08 3.09
C THR A 61 6.72 -22.34 3.98
N ASN A 62 6.22 -21.49 4.89
CA ASN A 62 6.99 -20.55 5.70
C ASN A 62 7.88 -19.61 4.85
N ASN A 63 7.60 -19.47 3.54
CA ASN A 63 8.32 -18.59 2.65
C ASN A 63 7.81 -17.16 2.81
N ARG A 64 8.75 -16.22 2.90
CA ARG A 64 8.48 -14.78 2.83
C ARG A 64 8.49 -14.33 1.38
N SER A 65 7.56 -13.48 1.02
CA SER A 65 7.47 -12.89 -0.31
C SER A 65 6.93 -11.47 -0.18
N ASN A 66 7.25 -10.64 -1.17
CA ASN A 66 6.72 -9.29 -1.27
C ASN A 66 5.84 -9.16 -2.50
N LEU A 67 4.89 -8.24 -2.45
CA LEU A 67 4.06 -7.81 -3.57
C LEU A 67 4.06 -6.30 -3.62
N VAL A 68 4.42 -5.74 -4.77
CA VAL A 68 4.35 -4.29 -5.02
C VAL A 68 3.19 -4.03 -5.95
N TYR A 69 2.23 -3.23 -5.51
CA TYR A 69 1.04 -2.90 -6.27
C TYR A 69 0.94 -1.38 -6.50
N PRO A 70 0.96 -0.92 -7.76
CA PRO A 70 0.80 0.49 -8.09
C PRO A 70 -0.69 0.90 -8.07
N PHE A 71 -1.05 1.79 -7.16
CA PHE A 71 -2.33 2.50 -7.15
C PHE A 71 -2.22 3.79 -7.95
N TYR A 72 -3.17 4.01 -8.86
CA TYR A 72 -3.25 5.24 -9.64
C TYR A 72 -4.22 6.20 -8.97
N LEU A 73 -3.71 7.37 -8.56
CA LEU A 73 -4.50 8.52 -8.16
C LEU A 73 -4.99 9.21 -9.44
N LYS A 74 -5.94 8.58 -10.15
CA LYS A 74 -6.63 9.26 -11.25
C LYS A 74 -7.61 10.26 -10.64
N GLU A 75 -7.39 11.55 -10.91
CA GLU A 75 -8.44 12.56 -10.82
C GLU A 75 -9.61 12.10 -11.69
N ALA A 76 -10.79 11.97 -11.07
CA ALA A 76 -12.05 11.72 -11.77
C ALA A 76 -12.70 13.05 -12.15
#